data_AF-A0A2U3LE89-F1
#
_entry.id   AF-A0A2U3LE89-F1
#
_cell.length_a   1.000
_cell.length_b   1.000
_cell.length_c   1.000
_cell.angle_alpha   90.00
_cell.angle_beta   90.00
_cell.angle_gamma   90.00
#
_symmetry.space_group_name_H-M   'P 1'
#
loop_
_entity.id
_entity.type
_entity.pdbx_description
1 polymer ?
#
loop_
_entity_poly.entity_id
_entity_poly.type
_entity_poly.pdbx_seq_one_letter_code
_entity_poly.pdbx_strand_id
1 'polypeptide(L)'
;MHEIVIISGKGGTGKTSLTGAFAHLASNKVICDLDVDAPDLHLLLHPKNYRSEEFHSGYEAQIISEKCTGCGVCASMCRYDAVRNNGNGFSVDRLRCEGCKVCVEFCPEKAIDFPQKHCGHWYLSSTRFGPMVHAQIFPGEANSGRLVMILKNRARELAKAFGKDLILCDGAPGIGCPVISSLSGTNLAVAVTEPTPSGRHDLERVAELCSHFKVPFAVIINKYDLNHEEVDKIEAYCRLRGYPVIAKLPHVPVVTKAMVQGLVVTELPETDFSLELRRTWLGIEELARFRR
;
A
#
# COMPACT_ATOMS: atom_id res chain seq x y z
N MET A 1 20.60 7.84 -0.31
CA MET A 1 19.14 7.79 -0.18
C MET A 1 18.74 6.39 0.24
N HIS A 2 18.09 6.26 1.39
CA HIS A 2 17.62 5.02 1.97
C HIS A 2 16.11 4.88 1.75
N GLU A 3 15.66 3.70 1.34
CA GLU A 3 14.24 3.35 1.23
C GLU A 3 13.91 2.34 2.32
N ILE A 4 13.04 2.74 3.26
CA ILE A 4 12.53 1.87 4.32
C ILE A 4 11.04 1.68 4.05
N VAL A 5 10.60 0.43 3.94
CA VAL A 5 9.20 0.10 3.70
C VAL A 5 8.66 -0.65 4.90
N ILE A 6 7.63 -0.10 5.53
CA ILE A 6 6.88 -0.78 6.59
C ILE A 6 5.79 -1.61 5.92
N ILE A 7 5.75 -2.91 6.18
CA ILE A 7 4.82 -3.84 5.53
C ILE A 7 4.09 -4.71 6.56
N SER A 8 3.00 -5.35 6.14
CA SER A 8 2.26 -6.33 6.93
C SER A 8 1.51 -7.28 6.00
N GLY A 9 1.15 -8.49 6.45
CA GLY A 9 0.38 -9.40 5.61
C GLY A 9 -1.07 -8.95 5.41
N LYS A 10 -1.93 -8.94 6.42
CA LYS A 10 -3.32 -8.44 6.27
C LYS A 10 -3.67 -7.39 7.32
N GLY A 11 -4.79 -6.68 7.09
CA GLY A 11 -5.19 -5.49 7.83
C GLY A 11 -5.29 -5.68 9.35
N GLY A 12 -5.08 -4.60 10.09
CA GLY A 12 -5.29 -4.54 11.55
C GLY A 12 -4.04 -4.69 12.43
N THR A 13 -2.86 -4.96 11.87
CA THR A 13 -1.61 -5.12 12.63
C THR A 13 -1.03 -3.81 13.18
N GLY A 14 -1.57 -2.66 12.79
CA GLY A 14 -1.09 -1.34 13.23
C GLY A 14 0.02 -0.73 12.35
N LYS A 15 0.27 -1.29 11.16
CA LYS A 15 1.25 -0.81 10.16
C LYS A 15 1.20 0.72 10.01
N THR A 16 0.08 1.27 9.54
CA THR A 16 -0.04 2.71 9.25
C THR A 16 0.15 3.60 10.48
N SER A 17 -0.36 3.19 11.65
CA SER A 17 -0.18 3.93 12.90
C SER A 17 1.30 4.01 13.29
N LEU A 18 2.04 2.89 13.15
CA LEU A 18 3.48 2.85 13.38
C LEU A 18 4.24 3.64 12.31
N THR A 19 3.87 3.52 11.03
CA THR A 19 4.47 4.31 9.94
C THR A 19 4.31 5.80 10.19
N GLY A 20 3.14 6.25 10.64
CA GLY A 20 2.90 7.64 11.03
C GLY A 20 3.78 8.08 12.21
N ALA A 21 3.91 7.23 13.23
CA ALA A 21 4.79 7.51 14.37
C ALA A 21 6.27 7.63 13.94
N PHE A 22 6.74 6.71 13.09
CA PHE A 22 8.08 6.76 12.50
C PHE A 22 8.25 7.97 11.58
N ALA A 23 7.21 8.38 10.86
CA ALA A 23 7.23 9.61 10.10
C ALA A 23 7.38 10.83 11.02
N HIS A 24 6.80 10.86 12.22
CA HIS A 24 7.09 11.95 13.13
C HIS A 24 8.55 11.93 13.64
N LEU A 25 9.08 10.76 13.96
CA LEU A 25 10.41 10.59 14.54
C LEU A 25 11.57 10.78 13.56
N ALA A 26 11.36 10.40 12.30
CA ALA A 26 12.37 10.40 11.27
C ALA A 26 12.72 11.82 10.80
N SER A 27 14.01 12.10 10.64
CA SER A 27 14.49 13.36 10.06
C SER A 27 14.80 13.22 8.56
N ASN A 28 14.97 14.35 7.87
CA ASN A 28 15.38 14.44 6.46
C ASN A 28 14.75 13.43 5.47
N LYS A 29 13.41 13.36 5.41
CA LYS A 29 12.69 12.32 4.67
C LYS A 29 11.64 12.82 3.67
N VAL A 30 11.22 11.90 2.81
CA VAL A 30 9.95 11.89 2.07
C VAL A 30 9.08 10.75 2.61
N ILE A 31 7.78 11.00 2.77
CA ILE A 31 6.79 10.00 3.16
C ILE A 31 6.10 9.48 1.90
N CYS A 32 5.87 8.19 1.80
CA CYS A 32 5.18 7.60 0.66
C CYS A 32 4.09 6.65 1.14
N ASP A 33 2.84 6.93 0.86
CA ASP A 33 1.74 5.99 1.10
C ASP A 33 1.56 5.11 -0.13
N LEU A 34 1.85 3.81 0.01
CA LEU A 34 1.71 2.81 -1.06
C LEU A 34 0.44 1.97 -0.90
N ASP A 35 -0.34 2.22 0.15
CA ASP A 35 -1.60 1.55 0.43
C ASP A 35 -2.77 2.33 -0.17
N VAL A 36 -2.94 2.26 -1.49
CA VAL A 36 -3.82 3.19 -2.23
C VAL A 36 -5.29 2.75 -2.33
N ASP A 37 -5.61 1.53 -1.88
CA ASP A 37 -6.97 0.96 -1.92
C ASP A 37 -7.82 1.51 -0.78
N ALA A 38 -7.25 1.53 0.43
CA ALA A 38 -7.79 2.18 1.61
C ALA A 38 -6.67 2.96 2.32
N PRO A 39 -6.20 4.09 1.74
CA PRO A 39 -5.08 4.83 2.30
C PRO A 39 -5.50 5.43 3.64
N ASP A 40 -4.92 4.98 4.74
CA ASP A 40 -5.23 5.50 6.07
C ASP A 40 -4.24 6.59 6.50
N LEU A 41 -3.06 6.68 5.88
CA LEU A 41 -2.00 7.59 6.34
C LEU A 41 -2.39 9.06 6.17
N HIS A 42 -3.18 9.38 5.14
CA HIS A 42 -3.67 10.74 4.92
C HIS A 42 -4.60 11.24 6.05
N LEU A 43 -5.33 10.33 6.71
CA LEU A 43 -6.19 10.64 7.87
C LEU A 43 -5.36 11.05 9.08
N LEU A 44 -4.16 10.49 9.23
CA LEU A 44 -3.25 10.83 10.31
C LEU A 44 -2.45 12.09 9.99
N LEU A 45 -1.96 12.24 8.75
CA LEU A 45 -1.00 13.29 8.41
C LEU A 45 -1.62 14.59 7.90
N HIS A 46 -2.90 14.58 7.53
CA HIS A 46 -3.63 15.71 6.94
C HIS A 46 -2.82 16.43 5.83
N PRO A 47 -2.43 15.70 4.76
CA PRO A 47 -1.62 16.27 3.69
C PRO A 47 -2.35 17.40 2.97
N LYS A 48 -1.62 18.50 2.69
CA LYS A 48 -2.07 19.57 1.79
C LYS A 48 -1.52 19.29 0.40
N ASN A 49 -2.41 18.96 -0.53
CA ASN A 49 -2.05 18.66 -1.91
C ASN A 49 -1.66 19.95 -2.64
N TYR A 50 -0.50 19.96 -3.29
CA TYR A 50 -0.08 21.06 -4.19
C TYR A 50 0.07 20.59 -5.64
N ARG A 51 0.01 19.28 -5.89
CA ARG A 51 -0.11 18.68 -7.22
C ARG A 51 -1.05 17.49 -7.17
N SER A 52 -1.85 17.35 -8.22
CA SER A 52 -2.78 16.23 -8.45
C SER A 52 -2.69 15.83 -9.91
N GLU A 53 -2.69 14.52 -10.17
CA GLU A 53 -2.53 13.95 -11.50
C GLU A 53 -3.42 12.71 -11.63
N GLU A 54 -4.06 12.55 -12.78
CA GLU A 54 -4.93 11.41 -13.06
C GLU A 54 -4.11 10.12 -13.18
N PHE A 55 -4.67 9.01 -12.68
CA PHE A 55 -4.12 7.67 -12.80
C PHE A 55 -5.00 6.83 -13.72
N HIS A 56 -4.47 6.51 -14.90
CA HIS A 56 -5.14 5.67 -15.88
C HIS A 56 -4.52 4.27 -15.92
N SER A 57 -5.34 3.23 -15.79
CA SER A 57 -4.89 1.83 -15.83
C SER A 57 -5.96 0.90 -16.36
N GLY A 58 -5.55 -0.10 -17.13
CA GLY A 58 -6.50 -0.96 -17.81
C GLY A 58 -7.34 -0.21 -18.85
N TYR A 59 -8.34 -0.90 -19.37
CA TYR A 59 -9.23 -0.42 -20.43
C TYR A 59 -10.63 -0.92 -20.14
N GLU A 60 -11.63 -0.21 -20.66
CA GLU A 60 -13.03 -0.63 -20.55
C GLU A 60 -13.69 -0.59 -21.93
N ALA A 61 -14.61 -1.52 -22.17
CA ALA A 61 -15.40 -1.52 -23.38
C ALA A 61 -16.56 -0.52 -23.26
N GLN A 62 -16.78 0.30 -24.29
CA GLN A 62 -17.89 1.23 -24.37
C GLN A 62 -18.63 1.05 -25.70
N ILE A 63 -19.92 0.70 -25.66
CA ILE A 63 -20.72 0.51 -26.88
C ILE A 63 -21.18 1.88 -27.38
N ILE A 64 -20.87 2.19 -28.64
CA ILE A 64 -21.34 3.35 -29.38
C ILE A 64 -22.72 3.01 -29.95
N SER A 65 -23.77 3.49 -29.30
CA SER A 65 -25.16 3.18 -29.66
C SER A 65 -25.48 3.51 -31.12
N GLU A 66 -24.90 4.58 -31.66
CA GLU A 66 -25.15 5.05 -33.03
C GLU A 66 -24.60 4.09 -34.11
N LYS A 67 -23.60 3.29 -33.77
CA LYS A 67 -23.00 2.28 -34.67
C LYS A 67 -23.51 0.87 -34.39
N CYS A 68 -24.17 0.66 -33.25
CA CYS A 68 -24.55 -0.66 -32.79
C CYS A 68 -25.83 -1.13 -33.49
N THR A 69 -25.75 -2.26 -34.21
CA THR A 69 -26.91 -2.89 -34.86
C THR A 69 -27.72 -3.80 -33.92
N GLY A 70 -27.28 -3.99 -32.67
CA GLY A 70 -27.97 -4.85 -31.71
C GLY A 70 -27.80 -6.35 -31.96
N CYS A 71 -26.78 -6.78 -32.71
CA CYS A 71 -26.57 -8.20 -33.06
C CYS A 71 -26.28 -9.14 -31.87
N GLY A 72 -25.86 -8.59 -30.71
CA GLY A 72 -25.64 -9.36 -29.48
C GLY A 72 -24.38 -10.23 -29.43
N VAL A 73 -23.53 -10.22 -30.47
CA VAL A 73 -22.27 -10.99 -30.52
C VAL A 73 -21.35 -10.65 -29.33
N CYS A 74 -21.24 -9.37 -28.97
CA CYS A 74 -20.46 -8.93 -27.82
C CYS A 74 -20.98 -9.50 -26.49
N ALA A 75 -22.29 -9.69 -26.35
CA ALA A 75 -22.89 -10.27 -25.16
C ALA A 75 -22.65 -11.76 -25.06
N SER A 76 -22.76 -12.50 -26.17
CA SER A 76 -22.58 -13.97 -26.17
C SER A 76 -21.13 -14.40 -25.86
N MET A 77 -20.14 -13.56 -26.17
CA MET A 77 -18.73 -13.87 -25.89
C MET A 77 -18.23 -13.31 -24.55
N CYS A 78 -19.03 -12.49 -23.87
CA CYS A 78 -18.62 -11.87 -22.61
C CYS A 78 -18.66 -12.91 -21.49
N ARG A 79 -17.50 -13.45 -21.11
CA ARG A 79 -17.38 -14.42 -20.00
C ARG A 79 -17.64 -13.84 -18.60
N TYR A 80 -17.82 -12.52 -18.50
CA TYR A 80 -18.00 -11.79 -17.25
C TYR A 80 -19.41 -11.22 -17.09
N ASP A 81 -20.31 -11.50 -18.04
CA ASP A 81 -21.68 -10.96 -18.06
C ASP A 81 -21.74 -9.43 -17.94
N ALA A 82 -20.72 -8.76 -18.49
CA ALA A 82 -20.57 -7.31 -18.45
C ALA A 82 -21.43 -6.64 -19.53
N VAL A 83 -21.68 -7.29 -20.66
CA VAL A 83 -22.51 -6.72 -21.73
C VAL A 83 -23.97 -7.13 -21.53
N ARG A 84 -24.87 -6.16 -21.38
CA ARG A 84 -26.29 -6.40 -21.09
C ARG A 84 -27.19 -5.70 -22.09
N ASN A 85 -28.34 -6.32 -22.37
CA ASN A 85 -29.42 -5.69 -23.13
C ASN A 85 -30.38 -5.00 -22.15
N ASN A 86 -30.56 -3.69 -22.31
CA ASN A 86 -31.43 -2.88 -21.45
C ASN A 86 -32.77 -2.53 -22.12
N GLY A 87 -33.19 -3.29 -23.15
CA GLY A 87 -34.41 -3.03 -23.93
C GLY A 87 -34.22 -1.99 -25.04
N ASN A 88 -33.34 -1.00 -24.84
CA ASN A 88 -33.00 0.03 -25.82
C ASN A 88 -31.65 -0.21 -26.53
N GLY A 89 -31.09 -1.42 -26.42
CA GLY A 89 -29.77 -1.77 -26.96
C GLY A 89 -28.85 -2.38 -25.92
N PHE A 90 -27.59 -2.59 -26.30
CA PHE A 90 -26.56 -3.18 -25.44
C PHE A 90 -25.72 -2.11 -24.75
N SER A 91 -25.41 -2.32 -23.47
CA SER A 91 -24.48 -1.49 -22.68
C SER A 91 -23.48 -2.37 -21.93
N VAL A 92 -22.37 -1.76 -21.48
CA VAL A 92 -21.37 -2.44 -20.66
C VAL A 92 -21.53 -2.01 -19.19
N ASP A 93 -21.71 -2.99 -18.31
CA ASP A 93 -21.56 -2.86 -16.87
C ASP A 93 -20.07 -2.74 -16.53
N ARG A 94 -19.66 -1.53 -16.16
CA ARG A 94 -18.27 -1.18 -15.85
C ARG A 94 -17.67 -1.96 -14.70
N LEU A 95 -18.48 -2.36 -13.70
CA LEU A 95 -18.00 -3.08 -12.52
C LEU A 95 -17.72 -4.55 -12.83
N ARG A 96 -18.29 -5.08 -13.92
CA ARG A 96 -18.06 -6.46 -14.38
C ARG A 96 -17.09 -6.56 -15.55
N CYS A 97 -16.76 -5.43 -16.17
CA CYS A 97 -15.90 -5.43 -17.33
C CYS A 97 -14.43 -5.61 -16.91
N GLU A 98 -13.87 -6.78 -17.19
CA GLU A 98 -12.43 -7.04 -16.96
C GLU A 98 -11.50 -6.41 -18.00
N GLY A 99 -12.03 -5.68 -18.99
CA GLY A 99 -11.19 -5.04 -20.01
C GLY A 99 -10.40 -6.04 -20.87
N CYS A 100 -10.95 -7.23 -21.14
CA CYS A 100 -10.25 -8.28 -21.90
C CYS A 100 -10.22 -8.05 -23.43
N LYS A 101 -10.86 -6.99 -23.93
CA LYS A 101 -10.96 -6.59 -25.35
C LYS A 101 -11.70 -7.56 -26.29
N VAL A 102 -12.15 -8.74 -25.83
CA VAL A 102 -12.83 -9.74 -26.68
C VAL A 102 -14.03 -9.16 -27.44
N CYS A 103 -14.93 -8.43 -26.75
CA CYS A 103 -16.09 -7.84 -27.41
C CYS A 103 -15.73 -6.81 -28.49
N VAL A 104 -14.64 -6.06 -28.29
CA VAL A 104 -14.14 -5.05 -29.23
C VAL A 104 -13.65 -5.71 -30.51
N GLU A 105 -12.85 -6.77 -30.37
CA GLU A 105 -12.22 -7.47 -31.49
C GLU A 105 -13.25 -8.10 -32.44
N PHE A 106 -14.32 -8.64 -31.88
CA PHE A 106 -15.30 -9.43 -32.63
C PHE A 106 -16.61 -8.67 -32.92
N CYS A 107 -16.68 -7.37 -32.66
CA CYS A 107 -17.83 -6.57 -33.05
C CYS A 107 -17.81 -6.35 -34.57
N PRO A 108 -18.78 -6.89 -35.35
CA PRO A 108 -18.77 -6.78 -36.82
C PRO A 108 -18.87 -5.32 -37.29
N GLU A 109 -19.59 -4.48 -36.54
CA GLU A 109 -19.81 -3.07 -36.84
C GLU A 109 -18.71 -2.14 -36.31
N LYS A 110 -17.72 -2.69 -35.59
CA LYS A 110 -16.71 -1.90 -34.85
C LYS A 110 -17.36 -0.81 -33.98
N ALA A 111 -18.49 -1.16 -33.36
CA ALA A 111 -19.33 -0.26 -32.57
C ALA A 111 -18.90 -0.18 -31.09
N ILE A 112 -17.70 -0.64 -30.74
CA ILE A 112 -17.24 -0.70 -29.35
C ILE A 112 -15.89 0.01 -29.24
N ASP A 113 -15.88 1.11 -28.51
CA ASP A 113 -14.66 1.81 -28.12
C ASP A 113 -13.97 1.10 -26.96
N PHE A 114 -12.67 1.37 -26.84
CA PHE A 114 -11.82 0.76 -25.83
C PHE A 114 -10.85 1.78 -25.21
N PRO A 115 -11.37 2.83 -24.54
CA PRO A 115 -10.52 3.84 -23.90
C PRO A 115 -9.81 3.28 -22.67
N GLN A 116 -8.70 3.95 -22.31
CA GLN A 116 -8.08 3.71 -21.00
C GLN A 116 -9.04 4.13 -19.89
N LYS A 117 -9.04 3.34 -18.81
CA LYS A 117 -9.88 3.60 -17.66
C LYS A 117 -9.19 4.58 -16.72
N HIS A 118 -9.90 5.64 -16.33
CA HIS A 118 -9.48 6.53 -15.26
C HIS A 118 -9.80 5.88 -13.92
N CYS A 119 -8.77 5.51 -13.16
CA CYS A 119 -8.89 4.70 -11.95
C CYS A 119 -8.69 5.50 -10.65
N GLY A 120 -8.36 6.78 -10.72
CA GLY A 120 -8.16 7.63 -9.55
C GLY A 120 -7.05 8.65 -9.75
N HIS A 121 -6.45 9.12 -8.66
CA HIS A 121 -5.46 10.19 -8.68
C HIS A 121 -4.26 9.86 -7.80
N TRP A 122 -3.13 10.47 -8.12
CA TRP A 122 -1.98 10.55 -7.23
C TRP A 122 -1.59 12.00 -6.97
N TYR A 123 -0.95 12.23 -5.83
CA TYR A 123 -0.73 13.55 -5.28
C TYR A 123 0.70 13.74 -4.80
N LEU A 124 1.19 14.97 -4.94
CA LEU A 124 2.31 15.47 -4.16
C LEU A 124 1.78 16.45 -3.13
N SER A 125 2.16 16.24 -1.88
CA SER A 125 1.59 16.94 -0.75
C SER A 125 2.64 17.36 0.26
N SER A 126 2.33 18.39 1.04
CA SER A 126 3.07 18.75 2.24
C SER A 126 2.31 18.29 3.48
N THR A 127 3.01 17.69 4.44
CA THR A 127 2.48 17.35 5.77
C THR A 127 3.27 18.10 6.84
N ARG A 128 2.78 18.06 8.07
CA ARG A 128 3.54 18.53 9.24
C ARG A 128 4.84 17.78 9.51
N PHE A 129 5.07 16.62 8.88
CA PHE A 129 6.30 15.81 9.02
C PHE A 129 7.20 15.83 7.77
N GLY A 130 6.84 16.58 6.74
CA GLY A 130 7.59 16.70 5.50
C GLY A 130 6.76 16.39 4.24
N PRO A 131 7.42 16.32 3.08
CA PRO A 131 6.75 16.04 1.82
C PRO A 131 6.21 14.60 1.79
N MET A 132 5.05 14.41 1.17
CA MET A 132 4.34 13.15 1.06
C MET A 132 3.92 12.89 -0.39
N VAL A 133 4.06 11.64 -0.83
CA VAL A 133 3.50 11.12 -2.08
C VAL A 133 2.44 10.09 -1.71
N HIS A 134 1.24 10.21 -2.27
CA HIS A 134 0.13 9.30 -1.99
C HIS A 134 -0.85 9.25 -3.16
N ALA A 135 -1.79 8.31 -3.12
CA ALA A 135 -2.81 8.17 -4.14
C ALA A 135 -4.12 7.68 -3.56
N GLN A 136 -5.19 7.89 -4.31
CA GLN A 136 -6.52 7.39 -4.01
C GLN A 136 -7.16 6.89 -5.30
N ILE A 137 -7.55 5.63 -5.31
CA ILE A 137 -8.26 5.02 -6.43
C ILE A 137 -9.78 5.12 -6.23
N PHE A 138 -10.54 5.02 -7.32
CA PHE A 138 -11.99 4.97 -7.25
C PHE A 138 -12.48 3.63 -6.68
N PRO A 139 -13.65 3.59 -6.02
CA PRO A 139 -14.21 2.33 -5.51
C PRO A 139 -14.35 1.27 -6.61
N GLY A 140 -13.87 0.06 -6.34
CA GLY A 140 -13.91 -1.06 -7.28
C GLY A 140 -12.71 -1.12 -8.25
N GLU A 141 -11.78 -0.17 -8.19
CA GLU A 141 -10.50 -0.27 -8.88
C GLU A 141 -9.49 -1.08 -8.06
N ALA A 142 -8.56 -1.75 -8.73
CA ALA A 142 -7.53 -2.53 -8.05
C ALA A 142 -6.25 -1.70 -7.82
N ASN A 143 -5.68 -1.80 -6.61
CA ASN A 143 -4.31 -1.37 -6.36
C ASN A 143 -3.35 -2.18 -7.25
N SER A 144 -2.68 -1.50 -8.18
CA SER A 144 -1.77 -2.13 -9.12
C SER A 144 -0.31 -1.83 -8.75
N GLY A 145 0.57 -2.79 -9.04
CA GLY A 145 2.02 -2.56 -8.92
C GLY A 145 2.52 -1.35 -9.72
N ARG A 146 1.82 -1.00 -10.81
CA ARG A 146 2.12 0.19 -11.62
C ARG A 146 1.92 1.49 -10.83
N LEU A 147 0.80 1.62 -10.11
CA LEU A 147 0.55 2.81 -9.28
C LEU A 147 1.60 2.91 -8.18
N VAL A 148 1.86 1.81 -7.46
CA VAL A 148 2.91 1.75 -6.43
C VAL A 148 4.26 2.19 -6.98
N MET A 149 4.65 1.73 -8.17
CA MET A 149 5.91 2.14 -8.81
C MET A 149 5.94 3.63 -9.18
N ILE A 150 4.82 4.18 -9.68
CA ILE A 150 4.69 5.62 -9.94
C ILE A 150 4.96 6.40 -8.64
N LEU A 151 4.31 6.03 -7.53
CA LEU A 151 4.47 6.72 -6.25
C LEU A 151 5.92 6.63 -5.74
N LYS A 152 6.55 5.45 -5.80
CA LYS A 152 7.96 5.30 -5.42
C LYS A 152 8.88 6.17 -6.27
N ASN A 153 8.68 6.21 -7.59
CA ASN A 153 9.50 7.06 -8.47
C ASN A 153 9.30 8.54 -8.18
N ARG A 154 8.07 8.99 -7.94
CA ARG A 154 7.79 10.37 -7.52
C ARG A 154 8.42 10.68 -6.16
N ALA A 155 8.41 9.74 -5.21
CA ALA A 155 9.06 9.92 -3.93
C ALA A 155 10.59 10.08 -4.08
N ARG A 156 11.23 9.30 -4.96
CA ARG A 156 12.66 9.43 -5.32
C ARG A 156 12.99 10.78 -5.95
N GLU A 157 12.16 11.23 -6.90
CA GLU A 157 12.30 12.55 -7.52
C GLU A 157 12.18 13.67 -6.48
N LEU A 158 11.19 13.58 -5.59
CA LEU A 158 10.95 14.55 -4.54
C LEU A 158 12.10 14.58 -3.51
N ALA A 159 12.63 13.41 -3.18
CA ALA A 159 13.76 13.27 -2.29
C ALA A 159 15.01 13.92 -2.89
N LYS A 160 15.28 13.71 -4.20
CA LYS A 160 16.38 14.39 -4.89
C LYS A 160 16.17 15.91 -4.93
N ALA A 161 14.97 16.37 -5.28
CA ALA A 161 14.65 17.79 -5.42
C ALA A 161 14.80 18.56 -4.10
N PHE A 162 14.46 17.94 -2.97
CA PHE A 162 14.53 18.57 -1.64
C PHE A 162 15.72 18.11 -0.79
N GLY A 163 16.69 17.39 -1.36
CA GLY A 163 17.88 16.92 -0.64
C GLY A 163 17.56 15.99 0.54
N LYS A 164 16.54 15.13 0.41
CA LYS A 164 16.14 14.16 1.42
C LYS A 164 16.92 12.86 1.26
N ASP A 165 17.37 12.31 2.38
CA ASP A 165 18.18 11.10 2.40
C ASP A 165 17.38 9.83 2.71
N LEU A 166 16.11 9.98 3.10
CA LEU A 166 15.23 8.88 3.47
C LEU A 166 13.90 8.95 2.70
N ILE A 167 13.43 7.80 2.24
CA ILE A 167 12.05 7.58 1.84
C ILE A 167 11.47 6.55 2.81
N LEU A 168 10.45 6.97 3.55
CA LEU A 168 9.70 6.10 4.45
C LEU A 168 8.36 5.76 3.80
N CYS A 169 8.16 4.49 3.49
CA CYS A 169 6.95 4.03 2.82
C CYS A 169 6.03 3.31 3.79
N ASP A 170 4.75 3.66 3.76
CA ASP A 170 3.67 2.80 4.25
C ASP A 170 3.35 1.79 3.14
N GLY A 171 3.87 0.58 3.25
CA GLY A 171 3.79 -0.43 2.20
C GLY A 171 2.39 -0.99 2.01
N ALA A 172 2.12 -1.53 0.83
CA ALA A 172 0.88 -2.24 0.55
C ALA A 172 0.78 -3.51 1.42
N PRO A 173 -0.44 -3.90 1.85
CA PRO A 173 -0.64 -5.15 2.56
C PRO A 173 -0.60 -6.35 1.60
N GLY A 174 -0.26 -7.51 2.14
CA GLY A 174 -0.44 -8.80 1.49
C GLY A 174 0.85 -9.34 0.89
N ILE A 175 0.70 -10.06 -0.22
CA ILE A 175 1.81 -10.70 -0.95
C ILE A 175 1.68 -10.55 -2.47
N GLY A 176 0.74 -9.71 -2.93
CA GLY A 176 0.47 -9.52 -4.35
C GLY A 176 1.45 -8.57 -5.04
N CYS A 177 1.18 -8.26 -6.31
CA CYS A 177 1.95 -7.32 -7.12
C CYS A 177 2.19 -5.95 -6.45
N PRO A 178 1.24 -5.37 -5.68
CA PRO A 178 1.50 -4.13 -4.94
C PRO A 178 2.66 -4.27 -3.95
N VAL A 179 2.72 -5.36 -3.18
CA VAL A 179 3.79 -5.58 -2.18
C VAL A 179 5.14 -5.78 -2.85
N ILE A 180 5.18 -6.57 -3.94
CA ILE A 180 6.41 -6.75 -4.74
C ILE A 180 6.92 -5.40 -5.24
N SER A 181 6.00 -4.54 -5.72
CA SER A 181 6.35 -3.21 -6.21
C SER A 181 6.80 -2.28 -5.08
N SER A 182 6.20 -2.40 -3.88
CA SER A 182 6.64 -1.68 -2.68
C SER A 182 8.07 -2.06 -2.29
N LEU A 183 8.43 -3.34 -2.40
CA LEU A 183 9.75 -3.88 -2.06
C LEU A 183 10.85 -3.55 -3.09
N SER A 184 10.49 -3.19 -4.33
CA SER A 184 11.46 -2.97 -5.40
C SER A 184 12.40 -1.78 -5.14
N GLY A 185 13.69 -2.03 -4.97
CA GLY A 185 14.71 -1.02 -4.68
C GLY A 185 14.76 -0.58 -3.21
N THR A 186 14.08 -1.31 -2.32
CA THR A 186 14.05 -1.04 -0.87
C THR A 186 15.34 -1.49 -0.19
N ASN A 187 15.86 -0.68 0.73
CA ASN A 187 17.05 -1.01 1.53
C ASN A 187 16.70 -1.86 2.76
N LEU A 188 15.54 -1.62 3.36
CA LEU A 188 15.05 -2.38 4.51
C LEU A 188 13.53 -2.50 4.46
N ALA A 189 13.03 -3.73 4.51
CA ALA A 189 11.64 -4.03 4.79
C ALA A 189 11.46 -4.32 6.28
N VAL A 190 10.51 -3.64 6.93
CA VAL A 190 10.15 -3.86 8.34
C VAL A 190 8.72 -4.38 8.39
N ALA A 191 8.56 -5.65 8.75
CA ALA A 191 7.24 -6.25 8.90
C ALA A 191 6.65 -5.96 10.28
N VAL A 192 5.41 -5.49 10.31
CA VAL A 192 4.59 -5.35 11.52
C VAL A 192 3.60 -6.51 11.57
N THR A 193 3.73 -7.34 12.60
CA THR A 193 2.84 -8.49 12.85
C THR A 193 2.17 -8.40 14.21
N GLU A 194 1.00 -9.03 14.34
CA GLU A 194 0.34 -9.30 15.62
C GLU A 194 0.54 -10.78 15.99
N PRO A 195 0.62 -11.17 17.28
CA PRO A 195 0.78 -12.57 17.68
C PRO A 195 -0.52 -13.37 17.55
N THR A 196 -0.96 -13.57 16.30
CA THR A 196 -2.08 -14.45 15.96
C THR A 196 -1.60 -15.51 14.96
N PRO A 197 -2.26 -16.69 14.88
CA PRO A 197 -1.88 -17.70 13.90
C PRO A 197 -1.92 -17.19 12.46
N SER A 198 -2.88 -16.32 12.13
CA SER A 198 -2.95 -15.62 10.84
C SER A 198 -1.79 -14.65 10.67
N GLY A 199 -1.51 -13.81 11.67
CA GLY A 199 -0.39 -12.86 11.65
C GLY A 199 0.96 -13.55 11.43
N ARG A 200 1.19 -14.69 12.08
CA ARG A 200 2.39 -15.51 11.89
C ARG A 200 2.49 -16.06 10.47
N HIS A 201 1.44 -16.69 9.93
CA HIS A 201 1.46 -17.21 8.55
C HIS A 201 1.66 -16.10 7.52
N ASP A 202 1.07 -14.94 7.76
CA ASP A 202 1.22 -13.76 6.92
C ASP A 202 2.66 -13.21 6.97
N LEU A 203 3.25 -13.12 8.16
CA LEU A 203 4.67 -12.77 8.34
C LEU A 203 5.59 -13.75 7.59
N GLU A 204 5.36 -15.06 7.73
CA GLU A 204 6.15 -16.10 7.07
C GLU A 204 6.16 -15.90 5.55
N ARG A 205 5.00 -15.64 4.94
CA ARG A 205 4.88 -15.41 3.50
C ARG A 205 5.56 -14.11 3.05
N VAL A 206 5.41 -13.04 3.82
CA VAL A 206 6.07 -11.76 3.54
C VAL A 206 7.59 -11.89 3.66
N ALA A 207 8.08 -12.65 4.64
CA ALA A 207 9.49 -12.92 4.84
C ALA A 207 10.07 -13.78 3.70
N GLU A 208 9.32 -14.78 3.23
CA GLU A 208 9.68 -15.57 2.03
C GLU A 208 9.79 -14.68 0.78
N LEU A 209 8.84 -13.75 0.59
CA LEU A 209 8.88 -12.79 -0.50
C LEU A 209 10.13 -11.90 -0.43
N CYS A 210 10.42 -11.35 0.76
CA CYS A 210 11.61 -10.51 0.97
C CYS A 210 12.90 -11.30 0.72
N SER A 211 12.96 -12.56 1.17
CA SER A 211 14.10 -13.46 0.94
C SER A 211 14.30 -13.74 -0.55
N HIS A 212 13.22 -14.03 -1.28
CA HIS A 212 13.25 -14.26 -2.72
C HIS A 212 13.82 -13.06 -3.48
N PHE A 213 13.39 -11.85 -3.12
CA PHE A 213 13.89 -10.60 -3.72
C PHE A 213 15.17 -10.06 -3.06
N LYS A 214 15.77 -10.80 -2.13
CA LYS A 214 17.00 -10.42 -1.39
C LYS A 214 16.89 -9.05 -0.71
N VAL A 215 15.70 -8.69 -0.26
CA VAL A 215 15.46 -7.46 0.49
C VAL A 215 15.77 -7.71 1.97
N PRO A 216 16.66 -6.92 2.60
CA PRO A 216 16.86 -6.99 4.04
C PRO A 216 15.55 -6.87 4.81
N PHE A 217 15.37 -7.73 5.80
CA PHE A 217 14.09 -7.92 6.47
C PHE A 217 14.27 -7.86 7.99
N ALA A 218 13.34 -7.19 8.66
CA ALA A 218 13.27 -7.10 10.12
C ALA A 218 11.81 -7.11 10.59
N VAL A 219 11.57 -7.41 11.87
CA VAL A 219 10.23 -7.66 12.40
C VAL A 219 9.95 -6.81 13.63
N ILE A 220 8.73 -6.26 13.71
CA ILE A 220 8.13 -5.69 14.91
C ILE A 220 6.93 -6.55 15.28
N ILE A 221 6.91 -7.04 16.52
CA ILE A 221 5.75 -7.75 17.07
C ILE A 221 4.91 -6.72 17.80
N ASN A 222 3.83 -6.28 17.17
CA ASN A 222 2.89 -5.32 17.74
C ASN A 222 1.80 -6.05 18.55
N LYS A 223 1.34 -5.42 19.63
CA LYS A 223 0.38 -5.99 20.58
C LYS A 223 0.82 -7.37 21.10
N TYR A 224 2.10 -7.48 21.48
CA TYR A 224 2.71 -8.78 21.85
C TYR A 224 2.00 -9.46 23.05
N ASP A 225 1.33 -8.67 23.88
CA ASP A 225 0.58 -9.07 25.07
C ASP A 225 -0.76 -9.76 24.77
N LEU A 226 -1.18 -9.86 23.50
CA LEU A 226 -2.40 -10.58 23.11
C LEU A 226 -2.28 -12.10 23.22
N ASN A 227 -1.11 -12.66 22.90
CA ASN A 227 -0.88 -14.10 22.96
C ASN A 227 0.62 -14.43 23.02
N HIS A 228 1.12 -14.72 24.22
CA HIS A 228 2.54 -15.04 24.42
C HIS A 228 3.02 -16.30 23.70
N GLU A 229 2.17 -17.31 23.52
CA GLU A 229 2.54 -18.54 22.80
C GLU A 229 2.83 -18.27 21.32
N GLU A 230 2.03 -17.41 20.67
CA GLU A 230 2.29 -17.01 19.28
C GLU A 230 3.47 -16.06 19.17
N VAL A 231 3.74 -15.22 20.18
CA VAL A 231 5.00 -14.43 20.25
C VAL A 231 6.20 -15.37 20.22
N ASP A 232 6.23 -16.39 21.06
CA ASP A 232 7.35 -17.35 21.13
C ASP A 232 7.57 -18.05 19.78
N LYS A 233 6.49 -18.44 19.09
CA LYS A 233 6.56 -19.04 17.75
C LYS A 233 7.12 -18.07 16.71
N ILE A 234 6.68 -16.81 16.73
CA ILE A 234 7.20 -15.77 15.83
C ILE A 234 8.69 -15.50 16.10
N GLU A 235 9.09 -15.37 17.36
CA GLU A 235 10.49 -15.15 17.75
C GLU A 235 11.37 -16.35 17.37
N ALA A 236 10.88 -17.58 17.56
CA ALA A 236 11.58 -18.80 17.13
C ALA A 236 11.78 -18.85 15.61
N TYR A 237 10.73 -18.53 14.83
CA TYR A 237 10.83 -18.42 13.37
C TYR A 237 11.86 -17.37 12.95
N CYS A 238 11.81 -16.17 13.54
CA CYS A 238 12.73 -15.08 13.22
C CYS A 238 14.18 -15.47 13.55
N ARG A 239 14.41 -16.10 14.70
CA ARG A 239 15.73 -16.59 15.12
C ARG A 239 16.30 -17.64 14.16
N LEU A 240 15.48 -18.62 13.77
CA LEU A 240 15.87 -19.68 12.83
C LEU A 240 16.29 -19.11 11.47
N ARG A 241 15.62 -18.05 11.02
CA ARG A 241 15.86 -17.42 9.72
C ARG A 241 16.89 -16.27 9.76
N GLY A 242 17.35 -15.86 10.94
CA GLY A 242 18.25 -14.71 11.10
C GLY A 242 17.58 -13.36 10.84
N TYR A 243 16.26 -13.26 11.04
CA TYR A 243 15.52 -12.00 10.95
C TYR A 243 15.53 -11.30 12.31
N PRO A 244 16.07 -10.08 12.43
CA PRO A 244 16.05 -9.33 13.68
C PRO A 244 14.63 -8.93 14.06
N VAL A 245 14.24 -9.24 15.31
CA VAL A 245 13.05 -8.67 15.96
C VAL A 245 13.48 -7.36 16.62
N ILE A 246 13.06 -6.23 16.06
CA ILE A 246 13.49 -4.88 16.50
C ILE A 246 12.79 -4.49 17.81
N ALA A 247 11.51 -4.83 17.94
CA ALA A 247 10.69 -4.44 19.07
C ALA A 247 9.51 -5.38 19.31
N LYS A 248 9.05 -5.40 20.57
CA LYS A 248 7.80 -6.02 21.00
C LYS A 248 6.95 -4.96 21.67
N LEU A 249 5.99 -4.41 20.93
CA LEU A 249 5.19 -3.26 21.37
C LEU A 249 3.90 -3.75 22.03
N PRO A 250 3.55 -3.32 23.26
CA PRO A 250 2.32 -3.75 23.93
C PRO A 250 1.07 -3.10 23.31
N HIS A 251 -0.10 -3.69 23.54
CA HIS A 251 -1.37 -3.06 23.20
C HIS A 251 -1.66 -1.91 24.16
N VAL A 252 -1.68 -0.68 23.65
CA VAL A 252 -1.98 0.51 24.46
C VAL A 252 -3.13 1.34 23.87
N PRO A 253 -4.15 1.73 24.67
CA PRO A 253 -5.27 2.54 24.18
C PRO A 253 -4.89 3.92 23.64
N VAL A 254 -3.71 4.44 24.01
CA VAL A 254 -3.24 5.77 23.59
C VAL A 254 -3.01 5.86 22.08
N VAL A 255 -2.72 4.75 21.39
CA VAL A 255 -2.62 4.72 19.91
C VAL A 255 -3.97 5.09 19.30
N THR A 256 -5.05 4.43 19.71
CA THR A 256 -6.41 4.72 19.24
C THR A 256 -6.82 6.15 19.58
N LYS A 257 -6.48 6.62 20.79
CA LYS A 257 -6.75 8.01 21.19
C LYS A 257 -6.10 9.03 20.27
N ALA A 258 -4.84 8.82 19.87
CA ALA A 258 -4.14 9.67 18.92
C ALA A 258 -4.83 9.64 17.54
N MET A 259 -5.15 8.44 17.04
CA MET A 259 -5.79 8.27 15.74
C MET A 259 -7.14 8.98 15.63
N VAL A 260 -7.99 8.89 16.67
CA VAL A 260 -9.29 9.58 16.72
C VAL A 260 -9.12 11.11 16.68
N GLN A 261 -7.98 11.64 17.11
CA GLN A 261 -7.64 13.06 17.05
C GLN A 261 -6.95 13.46 15.74
N GLY A 262 -6.75 12.52 14.80
CA GLY A 262 -5.97 12.75 13.58
C GLY A 262 -4.49 13.02 13.86
N LEU A 263 -3.97 12.44 14.95
CA LEU A 263 -2.59 12.54 15.40
C LEU A 263 -1.92 11.17 15.37
N VAL A 264 -0.59 11.16 15.31
CA VAL A 264 0.20 9.96 15.57
C VAL A 264 0.58 9.92 17.04
N VAL A 265 0.74 8.71 17.60
CA VAL A 265 0.95 8.52 19.06
C VAL A 265 2.17 9.28 19.60
N THR A 266 3.20 9.51 18.78
CA THR A 266 4.41 10.24 19.17
C THR A 266 4.23 11.77 19.22
N GLU A 267 3.08 12.31 18.81
CA GLU A 267 2.71 13.73 18.98
C GLU A 267 2.06 14.02 20.34
N LEU A 268 1.55 12.98 21.01
CA LEU A 268 0.99 13.12 22.34
C LEU A 268 2.11 13.26 23.40
N PRO A 269 1.78 13.70 24.63
CA PRO A 269 2.76 13.73 25.72
C PRO A 269 3.48 12.40 25.87
N GLU A 270 4.76 12.49 26.22
CA GLU A 270 5.65 11.33 26.28
C GLU A 270 5.14 10.27 27.27
N THR A 271 5.17 9.02 26.83
CA THR A 271 4.82 7.80 27.55
C THR A 271 5.89 6.74 27.31
N ASP A 272 5.92 5.68 28.13
CA ASP A 272 6.81 4.54 27.93
C ASP A 272 6.70 3.95 26.52
N PHE A 273 5.47 3.86 25.99
CA PHE A 273 5.23 3.39 24.62
C PHE A 273 5.87 4.30 23.57
N SER A 274 5.75 5.63 23.71
CA SER A 274 6.38 6.56 22.78
C SER A 274 7.91 6.54 22.86
N LEU A 275 8.48 6.31 24.05
CA LEU A 275 9.91 6.10 24.23
C LEU A 275 10.39 4.80 23.57
N GLU A 276 9.59 3.74 23.67
CA GLU A 276 9.85 2.48 22.97
C GLU A 276 9.81 2.64 21.44
N LEU A 277 8.86 3.43 20.91
CA LEU A 277 8.82 3.78 19.50
C LEU A 277 10.06 4.57 19.04
N ARG A 278 10.56 5.50 19.88
CA ARG A 278 11.83 6.21 19.61
C ARG A 278 13.00 5.22 19.52
N ARG A 279 13.12 4.29 20.46
CA ARG A 279 14.16 3.24 20.43
C ARG A 279 14.02 2.33 19.22
N THR A 280 12.79 1.93 18.90
CA THR A 280 12.47 1.10 17.73
C THR A 280 12.92 1.80 16.44
N TRP A 281 12.61 3.08 16.29
CA TRP A 281 13.02 3.87 15.13
C TRP A 281 14.55 3.96 15.00
N LEU A 282 15.27 4.20 16.09
CA LEU A 282 16.74 4.19 16.09
C LEU A 282 17.31 2.85 15.62
N GLY A 283 16.74 1.73 16.07
CA GLY A 283 17.13 0.39 15.62
C GLY A 283 16.83 0.15 14.13
N ILE A 284 15.71 0.66 13.61
CA ILE A 284 15.39 0.64 12.18
C ILE A 284 16.43 1.43 11.37
N GLU A 285 16.77 2.65 11.80
CA GLU A 285 17.76 3.48 11.12
C GLU A 285 19.14 2.82 11.11
N GLU A 286 19.54 2.21 12.23
CA GLU A 286 20.80 1.49 12.34
C GLU A 286 20.86 0.33 11.34
N LEU A 287 19.85 -0.53 11.32
CA LEU A 287 19.76 -1.65 10.38
C LEU A 287 19.76 -1.21 8.91
N ALA A 288 19.09 -0.09 8.60
CA ALA A 288 19.04 0.46 7.25
C ALA A 288 20.38 1.04 6.77
N ARG A 289 21.30 1.40 7.69
CA ARG A 289 22.64 1.92 7.38
C ARG A 289 23.69 0.81 7.21
N PHE A 290 23.61 -0.26 8.00
CA PHE A 290 24.66 -1.30 8.05
C PHE A 290 24.69 -2.27 6.86
N ARG A 291 23.60 -2.45 6.12
CA ARG A 291 23.49 -3.48 5.07
C ARG A 291 23.80 -2.99 3.65
N ARG A 292 24.94 -2.28 3.48
CA ARG A 292 25.50 -1.92 2.16
C ARG A 292 26.23 -3.09 1.50
#